data_AF-A0A2S9I6Q9-F1
#
_entry.id   AF-A0A2S9I6Q9-F1
#
_cell.length_a   1.000
_cell.length_b   1.000
_cell.length_c   1.000
_cell.angle_alpha   90.00
_cell.angle_beta   90.00
_cell.angle_gamma   90.00
#
_symmetry.space_group_name_H-M   'P 1'
#
loop_
_entity.id
_entity.type
_entity.pdbx_description
1 polymer ?
#
loop_
_entity_poly.entity_id
_entity_poly.type
_entity_poly.pdbx_seq_one_letter_code
_entity_poly.pdbx_strand_id
1 'polypeptide(L)'
;MTTYNETGRAERARRSRRRHVVSSFDYLKTAIRQQGCTLQQVADASGMTKGYLSQLLNAKIKSPSAQKLEALHRFLGLEFPRREKTIGVVFGKFYPLHTGHIYLIQRACSQVDELHIIMGYDEPRDKKLFEDSAMSQQPTVSDRLRWLLQTFKYQKNIRIHSFNEEGMEPYPHGWDVWSEGVRAFMDDRGIVPDRIYTSEEGDAPQFKTHLGVDTVVIDPQRSFMSISGGQIRQDPFRYWEYIPTEVKPFFVRTVAILGGESSGKSTLVNKLANIFNTTSAWEFGRDYVFSHLGGDEMALQYSDYDKIALGQAQYIDFAVKYANKVAFIDTDFVTTQAFCKKYEGREHPFVQALIDEYRFDLVILVENNVPWVADGLRSLGSSVDRKEFQELLVSMLNENGISFVHVEQDNYDERFLRCVDLVKEMLGAQ
;
A
#
# COMPACT_ATOMS: atom_id res chain seq x y z
N MET A 1 61.99 38.66 -14.57
CA MET A 1 61.23 37.72 -15.44
C MET A 1 61.31 36.39 -14.73
N THR A 2 60.29 35.83 -14.07
CA THR A 2 58.93 35.56 -14.57
C THR A 2 58.04 35.18 -13.38
N THR A 3 57.25 36.10 -12.83
CA THR A 3 56.23 35.79 -11.79
C THR A 3 55.15 36.88 -11.79
N TYR A 4 54.45 37.04 -12.91
CA TYR A 4 53.31 37.95 -13.03
C TYR A 4 52.39 37.45 -14.14
N ASN A 5 51.79 36.26 -14.00
CA ASN A 5 50.72 35.85 -14.94
C ASN A 5 49.82 34.67 -14.53
N GLU A 6 49.69 34.32 -13.23
CA GLU A 6 48.77 33.25 -12.81
C GLU A 6 47.54 33.74 -12.02
N THR A 7 47.58 34.94 -11.44
CA THR A 7 46.45 35.52 -10.70
C THR A 7 45.33 36.06 -11.60
N GLY A 8 45.63 36.46 -12.84
CA GLY A 8 44.64 37.00 -13.79
C GLY A 8 43.78 35.96 -14.53
N ARG A 9 44.18 34.67 -14.56
CA ARG A 9 43.39 33.58 -15.18
C ARG A 9 42.34 32.99 -14.22
N ALA A 10 42.61 32.97 -12.92
CA ALA A 10 41.68 32.49 -11.90
C ALA A 10 40.48 33.44 -11.70
N GLU A 11 40.66 34.75 -11.89
CA GLU A 11 39.59 35.75 -11.78
C GLU A 11 38.66 35.81 -13.01
N ARG A 12 39.15 35.45 -14.20
CA ARG A 12 38.31 35.32 -15.40
C ARG A 12 37.51 34.01 -15.44
N ALA A 13 38.01 32.93 -14.81
CA ALA A 13 37.28 31.66 -14.69
C ALA A 13 36.14 31.71 -13.64
N ARG A 14 36.21 32.60 -12.64
CA ARG A 14 35.13 32.82 -11.66
C ARG A 14 33.98 33.69 -12.18
N ARG A 15 34.14 34.35 -13.34
CA ARG A 15 33.08 35.17 -13.98
C ARG A 15 32.26 34.46 -15.06
N SER A 16 32.50 33.18 -15.36
CA SER A 16 31.74 32.45 -16.40
C SER A 16 30.77 31.37 -15.91
N ARG A 17 30.58 31.17 -14.60
CA ARG A 17 29.39 30.47 -14.10
C ARG A 17 28.22 31.44 -14.13
N ARG A 18 27.65 31.63 -15.32
CA ARG A 18 26.27 32.14 -15.45
C ARG A 18 25.41 31.25 -14.58
N ARG A 19 25.03 31.74 -13.39
CA ARG A 19 23.76 31.34 -12.79
C ARG A 19 22.76 31.48 -13.93
N HIS A 20 22.11 30.40 -14.34
CA HIS A 20 20.88 30.53 -15.09
C HIS A 20 19.93 31.26 -14.14
N VAL A 21 19.92 32.59 -14.22
CA VAL A 21 18.82 33.38 -13.73
C VAL A 21 17.66 32.90 -14.57
N VAL A 22 16.83 32.05 -13.97
CA VAL A 22 15.55 31.64 -14.55
C VAL A 22 14.87 32.94 -14.93
N SER A 23 14.70 33.18 -16.23
CA SER A 23 14.01 34.36 -16.71
C SER A 23 12.59 34.29 -16.16
N SER A 24 12.03 35.42 -15.72
CA SER A 24 10.69 35.49 -15.13
C SER A 24 9.60 34.93 -16.05
N PHE A 25 9.90 34.66 -17.32
CA PHE A 25 9.00 34.14 -18.36
C PHE A 25 9.42 32.78 -18.95
N ASP A 26 10.38 32.06 -18.36
CA ASP A 26 10.78 30.73 -18.88
C ASP A 26 9.65 29.70 -18.81
N TYR A 27 8.75 29.80 -17.82
CA TYR A 27 7.54 28.97 -17.74
C TYR A 27 6.64 29.09 -18.97
N LEU A 28 6.54 30.29 -19.57
CA LEU A 28 5.76 30.50 -20.79
C LEU A 28 6.40 29.77 -21.97
N LYS A 29 7.74 29.70 -22.03
CA LYS A 29 8.44 28.93 -23.06
C LYS A 29 8.15 27.45 -22.92
N THR A 30 8.16 26.94 -21.68
CA THR A 30 7.83 25.54 -21.39
C THR A 30 6.38 25.21 -21.76
N ALA A 31 5.42 26.05 -21.38
CA ALA A 31 4.01 25.86 -21.72
C ALA A 31 3.74 25.90 -23.24
N ILE A 32 4.37 26.83 -23.97
CA ILE A 32 4.28 26.91 -25.44
C ILE A 32 4.82 25.61 -26.08
N ARG A 33 5.95 25.08 -25.58
CA ARG A 33 6.53 23.82 -26.07
C ARG A 33 5.61 22.62 -25.78
N GLN A 34 5.04 22.54 -24.59
CA GLN A 34 4.15 21.45 -24.19
C GLN A 34 2.85 21.41 -25.02
N GLN A 35 2.30 22.57 -25.39
CA GLN A 35 1.13 22.64 -26.28
C GLN A 35 1.48 22.45 -27.77
N GLY A 36 2.76 22.34 -28.14
CA GLY A 36 3.19 22.17 -29.54
C GLY A 36 2.86 23.36 -30.45
N CYS A 37 2.60 24.54 -29.90
CA CYS A 37 2.18 25.72 -30.66
C CYS A 37 3.37 26.53 -31.19
N THR A 38 3.22 27.13 -32.37
CA THR A 38 4.21 28.07 -32.90
C THR A 38 4.11 29.43 -32.21
N LEU A 39 5.22 30.18 -32.15
CA LEU A 39 5.24 31.55 -31.64
C LEU A 39 4.25 32.49 -32.35
N GLN A 40 3.93 32.22 -33.62
CA GLN A 40 2.97 33.03 -34.37
C GLN A 40 1.53 32.78 -33.89
N GLN A 41 1.14 31.50 -33.77
CA GLN A 41 -0.19 31.11 -33.27
C GLN A 41 -0.46 31.65 -31.86
N VAL A 42 0.53 31.55 -30.97
CA VAL A 42 0.42 32.07 -29.61
C VAL A 42 0.26 33.59 -29.60
N ALA A 43 1.02 34.30 -30.46
CA ALA A 43 0.96 35.75 -30.55
C ALA A 43 -0.41 36.23 -31.07
N ASP A 44 -0.92 35.60 -32.12
CA ASP A 44 -2.22 35.94 -32.73
C ASP A 44 -3.37 35.68 -31.75
N ALA A 45 -3.38 34.52 -31.09
CA ALA A 45 -4.41 34.17 -30.12
C ALA A 45 -4.38 35.03 -28.84
N SER A 46 -3.22 35.59 -28.51
CA SER A 46 -3.04 36.45 -27.33
C SER A 46 -3.12 37.95 -27.66
N GLY A 47 -3.50 38.32 -28.89
CA GLY A 47 -3.67 39.71 -29.32
C GLY A 47 -2.37 40.53 -29.30
N MET A 48 -1.23 39.92 -29.63
CA MET A 48 0.08 40.59 -29.64
C MET A 48 0.90 40.23 -30.87
N THR A 49 1.91 41.04 -31.21
CA THR A 49 2.81 40.71 -32.32
C THR A 49 3.82 39.64 -31.91
N LYS A 50 4.26 38.81 -32.87
CA LYS A 50 5.34 37.83 -32.66
C LYS A 50 6.62 38.47 -32.09
N GLY A 51 6.93 39.70 -32.50
CA GLY A 51 8.06 40.47 -31.98
C GLY A 51 7.89 40.83 -30.51
N TYR A 52 6.70 41.27 -30.10
CA TYR A 52 6.38 41.57 -28.70
C TYR A 52 6.47 40.31 -27.83
N LEU A 53 5.88 39.20 -28.28
CA LEU A 53 5.97 37.92 -27.56
C LEU A 53 7.42 37.44 -27.42
N SER A 54 8.23 37.55 -28.47
CA SER A 54 9.65 37.21 -28.41
C SER A 54 10.44 38.06 -27.42
N GLN A 55 10.17 39.37 -27.36
CA GLN A 55 10.80 40.26 -26.38
C GLN A 55 10.34 39.96 -24.95
N LEU A 56 9.06 39.63 -24.75
CA LEU A 56 8.49 39.22 -23.47
C LEU A 56 9.18 37.96 -22.93
N LEU A 57 9.25 36.89 -23.74
CA LEU A 57 9.86 35.61 -23.35
C LEU A 57 11.36 35.74 -23.02
N ASN A 58 12.04 36.72 -23.60
CA ASN A 58 13.44 37.02 -23.34
C ASN A 58 13.65 38.08 -22.24
N ALA A 59 12.62 38.39 -21.46
CA ALA A 59 12.65 39.37 -20.37
C ALA A 59 13.16 40.77 -20.79
N LYS A 60 12.96 41.15 -22.06
CA LYS A 60 13.34 42.48 -22.58
C LYS A 60 12.28 43.56 -22.31
N ILE A 61 11.06 43.15 -21.94
CA ILE A 61 9.95 44.04 -21.62
C ILE A 61 9.90 44.24 -20.11
N LYS A 62 10.17 45.46 -19.63
CA LYS A 62 10.22 45.79 -18.19
C LYS A 62 8.83 45.81 -17.53
N SER A 63 7.79 46.22 -18.26
CA SER A 63 6.43 46.36 -17.76
C SER A 63 5.41 45.84 -18.79
N PRO A 64 5.20 44.52 -18.84
CA PRO A 64 4.22 43.94 -19.77
C PRO A 64 2.79 44.31 -19.40
N SER A 65 1.92 44.40 -20.40
CA SER A 65 0.50 44.69 -20.19
C SER A 65 -0.19 43.51 -19.49
N ALA A 66 -0.91 43.79 -18.40
CA ALA A 66 -1.67 42.77 -17.65
C ALA A 66 -2.71 42.07 -18.54
N GLN A 67 -3.41 42.81 -19.40
CA GLN A 67 -4.39 42.26 -20.35
C GLN A 67 -3.75 41.30 -21.36
N LYS A 68 -2.54 41.63 -21.86
CA LYS A 68 -1.79 40.75 -22.79
C LYS A 68 -1.25 39.51 -22.09
N LEU A 69 -0.81 39.64 -20.83
CA LEU A 69 -0.41 38.50 -20.03
C LEU A 69 -1.59 37.59 -19.72
N GLU A 70 -2.73 38.13 -19.32
CA GLU A 70 -3.95 37.35 -19.06
C GLU A 70 -4.39 36.57 -20.30
N ALA A 71 -4.43 37.21 -21.47
CA ALA A 71 -4.77 36.56 -22.73
C ALA A 71 -3.81 35.40 -23.06
N LEU A 72 -2.50 35.61 -22.82
CA LEU A 72 -1.47 34.58 -23.01
C LEU A 72 -1.64 33.41 -22.05
N HIS A 73 -1.93 33.68 -20.77
CA HIS A 73 -2.17 32.63 -19.78
C HIS A 73 -3.43 31.84 -20.11
N ARG A 74 -4.51 32.52 -20.51
CA ARG A 74 -5.77 31.89 -20.93
C ARG A 74 -5.58 30.96 -22.12
N PHE A 75 -4.81 31.39 -23.13
CA PHE A 75 -4.49 30.56 -24.30
C PHE A 75 -3.64 29.33 -23.92
N LEU A 76 -2.66 29.52 -23.04
CA LEU A 76 -1.78 28.46 -22.59
C LEU A 76 -2.36 27.56 -21.48
N GLY A 77 -3.60 27.81 -21.03
CA GLY A 77 -4.24 27.08 -19.93
C GLY A 77 -3.56 27.30 -18.57
N LEU A 78 -2.92 28.44 -18.37
CA LEU A 78 -2.22 28.81 -17.14
C LEU A 78 -3.09 29.70 -16.24
N GLU A 79 -2.90 29.61 -14.93
CA GLU A 79 -3.56 30.50 -13.96
C GLU A 79 -3.04 31.94 -14.06
N PHE A 80 -3.94 32.93 -13.99
CA PHE A 80 -3.60 34.35 -13.97
C PHE A 80 -4.39 35.11 -12.87
N PRO A 81 -3.74 35.95 -12.04
CA PRO A 81 -2.30 36.20 -12.01
C PRO A 81 -1.55 34.96 -11.54
N ARG A 82 -0.36 34.72 -12.12
CA ARG A 82 0.47 33.57 -11.73
C ARG A 82 0.81 33.69 -10.26
N ARG A 83 0.40 32.70 -9.48
CA ARG A 83 0.93 32.48 -8.12
C ARG A 83 2.13 31.58 -8.25
N GLU A 84 3.27 32.00 -7.70
CA GLU A 84 4.36 31.06 -7.45
C GLU A 84 3.86 30.08 -6.40
N LYS A 85 3.76 28.81 -6.81
CA LYS A 85 3.35 27.74 -5.92
C LYS A 85 4.52 27.41 -5.00
N THR A 86 4.24 27.38 -3.71
CA THR A 86 5.16 26.82 -2.72
C THR A 86 5.18 25.29 -2.85
N ILE A 87 6.38 24.72 -2.98
CA ILE A 87 6.61 23.30 -3.18
C ILE A 87 7.31 22.70 -1.95
N GLY A 88 6.68 21.70 -1.37
CA GLY A 88 7.26 20.90 -0.29
C GLY A 88 7.73 19.52 -0.78
N VAL A 89 8.74 18.96 -0.14
CA VAL A 89 9.16 17.56 -0.35
C VAL A 89 9.22 16.80 0.99
N VAL A 90 8.78 15.55 0.98
CA VAL A 90 8.94 14.56 2.06
C VAL A 90 9.61 13.33 1.49
N PHE A 91 10.64 12.83 2.18
CA PHE A 91 11.29 11.56 1.86
C PHE A 91 10.87 10.48 2.87
N GLY A 92 10.79 9.23 2.42
CA GLY A 92 10.54 8.12 3.34
C GLY A 92 10.60 6.75 2.67
N LYS A 93 10.92 5.72 3.47
CA LYS A 93 10.86 4.32 3.01
C LYS A 93 9.44 3.75 3.04
N PHE A 94 8.62 4.28 3.96
CA PHE A 94 7.24 3.85 4.23
C PHE A 94 7.10 2.32 4.37
N TYR A 95 7.98 1.72 5.16
CA TYR A 95 8.10 0.26 5.34
C TYR A 95 7.87 -0.12 6.82
N PRO A 96 6.64 -0.13 7.35
CA PRO A 96 5.41 0.27 6.69
C PRO A 96 5.10 1.78 6.80
N LEU A 97 4.07 2.22 6.06
CA LEU A 97 3.39 3.49 6.33
C LEU A 97 2.69 3.41 7.69
N HIS A 98 2.74 4.50 8.48
CA HIS A 98 2.14 4.56 9.82
C HIS A 98 1.61 5.96 10.14
N THR A 99 0.79 6.09 11.18
CA THR A 99 0.14 7.37 11.54
C THR A 99 1.12 8.51 11.83
N GLY A 100 2.32 8.21 12.34
CA GLY A 100 3.42 9.21 12.42
C GLY A 100 3.81 9.82 11.05
N HIS A 101 3.99 9.00 10.01
CA HIS A 101 4.21 9.49 8.64
C HIS A 101 3.00 10.29 8.14
N ILE A 102 1.79 9.79 8.42
CA ILE A 102 0.55 10.49 8.02
C ILE A 102 0.49 11.88 8.65
N TYR A 103 0.80 11.99 9.94
CA TYR A 103 0.84 13.27 10.64
C TYR A 103 1.87 14.22 10.04
N LEU A 104 3.09 13.76 9.77
CA LEU A 104 4.13 14.54 9.06
C LEU A 104 3.61 15.07 7.72
N ILE A 105 3.05 14.18 6.90
CA ILE A 105 2.57 14.51 5.54
C ILE A 105 1.39 15.48 5.58
N GLN A 106 0.41 15.28 6.47
CA GLN A 106 -0.75 16.18 6.60
C GLN A 106 -0.33 17.59 7.06
N ARG A 107 0.66 17.67 7.96
CA ARG A 107 1.23 18.96 8.36
C ARG A 107 2.04 19.60 7.25
N ALA A 108 2.77 18.83 6.45
CA ALA A 108 3.52 19.36 5.31
C ALA A 108 2.57 19.88 4.22
N CYS A 109 1.54 19.11 3.85
CA CYS A 109 0.65 19.44 2.73
C CYS A 109 -0.26 20.65 3.01
N SER A 110 -0.41 21.05 4.27
CA SER A 110 -1.16 22.24 4.68
C SER A 110 -0.31 23.52 4.70
N GLN A 111 1.01 23.40 4.53
CA GLN A 111 1.96 24.52 4.54
C GLN A 111 2.48 24.88 3.14
N VAL A 112 2.08 24.14 2.11
CA VAL A 112 2.54 24.31 0.72
C VAL A 112 1.39 24.15 -0.28
N ASP A 113 1.53 24.77 -1.44
CA ASP A 113 0.58 24.65 -2.54
C ASP A 113 0.67 23.28 -3.25
N GLU A 114 1.85 22.66 -3.25
CA GLU A 114 2.10 21.32 -3.79
C GLU A 114 3.12 20.56 -2.93
N LEU A 115 2.82 19.31 -2.57
CA LEU A 115 3.69 18.45 -1.77
C LEU A 115 4.10 17.21 -2.59
N HIS A 116 5.40 16.97 -2.70
CA HIS A 116 5.95 15.77 -3.33
C HIS A 116 6.44 14.79 -2.28
N ILE A 117 5.88 13.59 -2.27
CA ILE A 117 6.33 12.47 -1.45
C ILE A 117 7.23 11.59 -2.32
N ILE A 118 8.49 11.45 -1.95
CA ILE A 118 9.47 10.62 -2.64
C ILE A 118 9.72 9.38 -1.79
N MET A 119 9.20 8.25 -2.24
CA MET A 119 9.34 6.96 -1.60
C MET A 119 10.60 6.24 -2.08
N GLY A 120 11.60 6.13 -1.20
CA GLY A 120 12.84 5.40 -1.47
C GLY A 120 12.66 3.89 -1.31
N TYR A 121 13.09 3.10 -2.29
CA TYR A 121 13.10 1.63 -2.23
C TYR A 121 14.46 1.07 -2.62
N ASP A 122 14.79 -0.08 -2.04
CA ASP A 122 16.03 -0.83 -2.29
C ASP A 122 15.68 -2.30 -2.05
N GLU A 123 15.64 -3.12 -3.10
CA GLU A 123 15.11 -4.48 -3.01
C GLU A 123 15.92 -5.37 -2.04
N PRO A 124 17.27 -5.42 -2.09
CA PRO A 124 18.07 -6.12 -1.09
C PRO A 124 17.80 -5.68 0.35
N ARG A 125 17.73 -4.37 0.60
CA ARG A 125 17.46 -3.82 1.93
C ARG A 125 16.05 -4.17 2.39
N ASP A 126 15.06 -3.97 1.54
CA ASP A 126 13.65 -4.13 1.87
C ASP A 126 13.32 -5.61 2.12
N LYS A 127 13.93 -6.53 1.35
CA LYS A 127 13.87 -7.97 1.61
C LYS A 127 14.44 -8.33 2.98
N LYS A 128 15.63 -7.82 3.33
CA LYS A 128 16.21 -8.05 4.66
C LYS A 128 15.31 -7.52 5.78
N LEU A 129 14.73 -6.32 5.60
CA LEU A 129 13.80 -5.74 6.56
C LEU A 129 12.53 -6.58 6.74
N PHE A 130 12.08 -7.30 5.71
CA PHE A 130 10.98 -8.25 5.80
C PHE A 130 11.38 -9.52 6.56
N GLU A 131 12.50 -10.13 6.19
CA GLU A 131 13.03 -11.34 6.83
C GLU A 131 13.26 -11.14 8.34
N ASP A 132 13.70 -9.94 8.74
CA ASP A 132 13.92 -9.56 10.13
C ASP A 132 12.64 -9.05 10.85
N SER A 133 11.44 -9.25 10.30
CA SER A 133 10.18 -8.70 10.81
C SER A 133 9.08 -9.72 11.10
N ALA A 134 8.03 -9.27 11.78
CA ALA A 134 6.80 -10.00 12.04
C ALA A 134 5.71 -9.81 10.94
N MET A 135 6.06 -9.28 9.77
CA MET A 135 5.13 -9.12 8.65
C MET A 135 4.69 -10.49 8.12
N SER A 136 3.42 -10.64 7.76
CA SER A 136 2.89 -11.88 7.14
C SER A 136 3.26 -11.99 5.67
N GLN A 137 3.47 -10.85 4.99
CA GLN A 137 3.80 -10.79 3.57
C GLN A 137 4.79 -9.64 3.30
N GLN A 138 5.72 -9.86 2.36
CA GLN A 138 6.61 -8.80 1.90
C GLN A 138 5.84 -7.77 1.06
N PRO A 139 5.76 -6.49 1.47
CA PRO A 139 5.15 -5.46 0.64
C PRO A 139 6.03 -5.11 -0.55
N THR A 140 5.45 -5.16 -1.75
CA THR A 140 6.14 -4.72 -2.96
C THR A 140 6.25 -3.19 -3.01
N VAL A 141 7.02 -2.66 -3.97
CA VAL A 141 7.03 -1.22 -4.28
C VAL A 141 5.61 -0.74 -4.64
N SER A 142 4.87 -1.53 -5.41
CA SER A 142 3.49 -1.21 -5.82
C SER A 142 2.54 -1.17 -4.63
N ASP A 143 2.70 -2.05 -3.64
CA ASP A 143 1.86 -2.05 -2.43
C ASP A 143 2.11 -0.80 -1.58
N ARG A 144 3.38 -0.41 -1.40
CA ARG A 144 3.72 0.82 -0.68
C ARG A 144 3.22 2.08 -1.38
N LEU A 145 3.34 2.13 -2.71
CA LEU A 145 2.72 3.20 -3.51
C LEU A 145 1.20 3.22 -3.32
N ARG A 146 0.55 2.05 -3.34
CA ARG A 146 -0.89 1.92 -3.12
C ARG A 146 -1.28 2.42 -1.73
N TRP A 147 -0.50 2.12 -0.68
CA TRP A 147 -0.76 2.65 0.67
C TRP A 147 -0.79 4.17 0.69
N LEU A 148 0.23 4.82 0.11
CA LEU A 148 0.29 6.28 0.03
C LEU A 148 -0.87 6.84 -0.80
N LEU A 149 -1.11 6.27 -1.99
CA LEU A 149 -2.16 6.74 -2.89
C LEU A 149 -3.55 6.63 -2.27
N GLN A 150 -3.87 5.51 -1.62
CA GLN A 150 -5.17 5.32 -0.96
C GLN A 150 -5.32 6.22 0.26
N THR A 151 -4.26 6.37 1.07
CA THR A 151 -4.28 7.19 2.29
C THR A 151 -4.48 8.68 1.95
N PHE A 152 -3.86 9.16 0.86
CA PHE A 152 -3.86 10.57 0.49
C PHE A 152 -4.73 10.88 -0.75
N LYS A 153 -5.66 10.00 -1.12
CA LYS A 153 -6.47 10.11 -2.36
C LYS A 153 -7.31 11.38 -2.47
N TYR A 154 -7.62 12.02 -1.35
CA TYR A 154 -8.43 13.24 -1.31
C TYR A 154 -7.60 14.53 -1.33
N GLN A 155 -6.28 14.44 -1.12
CA GLN A 155 -5.35 15.56 -1.12
C GLN A 155 -4.82 15.79 -2.55
N LYS A 156 -5.53 16.62 -3.31
CA LYS A 156 -5.21 16.90 -4.72
C LYS A 156 -3.84 17.57 -4.93
N ASN A 157 -3.28 18.18 -3.90
CA ASN A 157 -1.97 18.83 -3.93
C ASN A 157 -0.81 17.90 -3.58
N ILE A 158 -1.06 16.60 -3.32
CA ILE A 158 -0.02 15.62 -3.06
C ILE A 158 0.35 14.87 -4.34
N ARG A 159 1.66 14.79 -4.63
CA ARG A 159 2.25 13.99 -5.71
C ARG A 159 3.14 12.91 -5.10
N ILE A 160 2.91 11.66 -5.44
CA ILE A 160 3.68 10.52 -4.91
C ILE A 160 4.57 9.96 -5.99
N HIS A 161 5.82 9.68 -5.64
CA HIS A 161 6.82 9.14 -6.54
C HIS A 161 7.59 8.01 -5.88
N SER A 162 8.09 7.06 -6.68
CA SER A 162 9.07 6.06 -6.25
C SER A 162 10.47 6.43 -6.73
N PHE A 163 11.47 6.21 -5.89
CA PHE A 163 12.88 6.47 -6.16
C PHE A 163 13.71 5.23 -5.83
N ASN A 164 14.48 4.74 -6.80
CA ASN A 164 15.35 3.59 -6.61
C ASN A 164 16.64 4.03 -5.90
N GLU A 165 16.92 3.45 -4.75
CA GLU A 165 18.10 3.68 -3.92
C GLU A 165 19.11 2.51 -4.01
N GLU A 166 18.88 1.52 -4.87
CA GLU A 166 19.77 0.37 -5.04
C GLU A 166 21.20 0.80 -5.40
N GLY A 167 22.17 0.22 -4.69
CA GLY A 167 23.58 0.51 -4.88
C GLY A 167 24.05 1.81 -4.21
N MET A 168 23.16 2.55 -3.55
CA MET A 168 23.54 3.65 -2.68
C MET A 168 23.99 3.12 -1.32
N GLU A 169 24.97 3.79 -0.70
CA GLU A 169 25.36 3.41 0.66
C GLU A 169 24.19 3.57 1.64
N PRO A 170 24.03 2.65 2.60
CA PRO A 170 22.96 2.73 3.57
C PRO A 170 23.16 3.89 4.54
N TYR A 171 22.05 4.48 4.96
CA TYR A 171 21.99 5.45 6.05
C TYR A 171 22.74 4.93 7.31
N PRO A 172 23.53 5.77 8.00
CA PRO A 172 23.67 7.22 7.87
C PRO A 172 24.72 7.71 6.86
N HIS A 173 25.35 6.81 6.11
CA HIS A 173 26.34 7.15 5.08
C HIS A 173 25.65 7.37 3.71
N GLY A 174 26.40 7.75 2.68
CA GLY A 174 25.86 7.86 1.31
C GLY A 174 25.12 9.14 0.92
N TRP A 175 25.08 10.17 1.77
CA TRP A 175 24.38 11.44 1.48
C TRP A 175 24.83 12.10 0.17
N ASP A 176 26.12 12.02 -0.17
CA ASP A 176 26.66 12.58 -1.41
C ASP A 176 25.99 11.95 -2.64
N VAL A 177 26.06 10.62 -2.77
CA VAL A 177 25.49 9.87 -3.90
C VAL A 177 23.97 9.98 -3.94
N TRP A 178 23.32 9.84 -2.77
CA TRP A 178 21.87 9.92 -2.65
C TRP A 178 21.35 11.30 -3.08
N SER A 179 21.99 12.38 -2.62
CA SER A 179 21.56 13.75 -2.93
C SER A 179 21.73 14.11 -4.41
N GLU A 180 22.77 13.60 -5.07
CA GLU A 180 22.96 13.75 -6.51
C GLU A 180 21.85 13.04 -7.29
N GLY A 181 21.54 11.78 -6.93
CA GLY A 181 20.46 11.01 -7.54
C GLY A 181 19.09 11.66 -7.36
N VAL A 182 18.78 12.11 -6.15
CA VAL A 182 17.52 12.80 -5.84
C VAL A 182 17.43 14.16 -6.55
N ARG A 183 18.53 14.90 -6.65
CA ARG A 183 18.56 16.16 -7.42
C ARG A 183 18.26 15.92 -8.89
N ALA A 184 18.92 14.94 -9.52
CA ALA A 184 18.66 14.58 -10.90
C ALA A 184 17.20 14.12 -11.11
N PHE A 185 16.68 13.32 -10.18
CA PHE A 185 15.29 12.87 -10.18
C PHE A 185 14.27 14.03 -10.10
N MET A 186 14.53 15.00 -9.22
CA MET A 186 13.71 16.20 -9.06
C MET A 186 13.79 17.11 -10.28
N ASP A 187 15.00 17.34 -10.82
CA ASP A 187 15.24 18.16 -12.01
C ASP A 187 14.51 17.60 -13.25
N ASP A 188 14.57 16.28 -13.47
CA ASP A 188 13.86 15.57 -14.54
C ASP A 188 12.33 15.78 -14.49
N ARG A 189 11.79 15.91 -13.27
CA ARG A 189 10.35 16.13 -13.03
C ARG A 189 9.97 17.60 -12.85
N GLY A 190 10.94 18.52 -12.93
CA GLY A 190 10.72 19.94 -12.67
C GLY A 190 10.30 20.25 -11.23
N ILE A 191 10.67 19.41 -10.28
CA ILE A 191 10.39 19.59 -8.85
C ILE A 191 11.47 20.51 -8.28
N VAL A 192 11.11 21.74 -7.92
CA VAL A 192 12.01 22.70 -7.27
C VAL A 192 11.48 22.98 -5.88
N PRO A 193 11.96 22.28 -4.84
CA PRO A 193 11.40 22.42 -3.50
C PRO A 193 11.80 23.75 -2.85
N ASP A 194 10.83 24.43 -2.25
CA ASP A 194 11.07 25.54 -1.35
C ASP A 194 11.44 25.05 0.05
N ARG A 195 10.89 23.89 0.45
CA ARG A 195 11.10 23.29 1.79
C ARG A 195 11.12 21.78 1.74
N ILE A 196 11.93 21.18 2.61
CA ILE A 196 11.90 19.75 2.92
C ILE A 196 11.27 19.56 4.30
N TYR A 197 10.44 18.54 4.46
CA TYR A 197 9.82 18.19 5.73
C TYR A 197 10.35 16.84 6.21
N THR A 198 10.75 16.76 7.48
CA THR A 198 11.22 15.53 8.12
C THR A 198 10.84 15.51 9.59
N SER A 199 10.79 14.32 10.19
CA SER A 199 10.76 14.15 11.64
C SER A 199 12.15 13.82 12.21
N GLU A 200 13.12 13.46 11.37
CA GLU A 200 14.48 13.11 11.80
C GLU A 200 15.32 14.38 11.92
N GLU A 201 15.54 14.86 13.15
CA GLU A 201 16.27 16.10 13.42
C GLU A 201 17.72 16.06 12.89
N GLY A 202 18.36 14.89 12.93
CA GLY A 202 19.71 14.68 12.42
C GLY A 202 19.86 14.85 10.90
N ASP A 203 18.77 14.71 10.14
CA ASP A 203 18.77 14.79 8.68
C ASP A 203 18.65 16.24 8.18
N ALA A 204 18.09 17.14 9.00
CA ALA A 204 17.83 18.54 8.61
C ALA A 204 19.10 19.30 8.16
N PRO A 205 20.26 19.20 8.84
CA PRO A 205 21.50 19.80 8.36
C PRO A 205 22.00 19.21 7.04
N GLN A 206 21.74 17.93 6.79
CA GLN A 206 22.20 17.22 5.59
C GLN A 206 21.43 17.70 4.35
N PHE A 207 20.12 17.85 4.45
CA PHE A 207 19.31 18.43 3.36
C PHE A 207 19.77 19.83 2.97
N LYS A 208 20.08 20.68 3.95
CA LYS A 208 20.60 22.03 3.67
C LYS A 208 21.97 21.99 3.00
N THR A 209 22.86 21.11 3.47
CA THR A 209 24.23 20.99 2.96
C THR A 209 24.26 20.44 1.53
N HIS A 210 23.54 19.35 1.28
CA HIS A 210 23.62 18.60 0.03
C HIS A 210 22.59 19.04 -1.01
N LEU A 211 21.38 19.44 -0.60
CA LEU A 211 20.31 19.87 -1.51
C LEU A 211 20.19 21.40 -1.63
N GLY A 212 20.61 22.14 -0.60
CA GLY A 212 20.51 23.60 -0.57
C GLY A 212 19.11 24.11 -0.21
N VAL A 213 18.30 23.27 0.43
CA VAL A 213 16.88 23.54 0.72
C VAL A 213 16.69 23.59 2.23
N ASP A 214 15.93 24.58 2.72
CA ASP A 214 15.63 24.70 4.14
C ASP A 214 14.67 23.58 4.59
N THR A 215 14.89 23.06 5.79
CA THR A 215 14.12 21.95 6.35
C THR A 215 13.21 22.40 7.48
N VAL A 216 11.97 21.89 7.48
CA VAL A 216 11.01 22.04 8.57
C VAL A 216 10.90 20.71 9.30
N VAL A 217 11.33 20.69 10.56
CA VAL A 217 11.28 19.49 11.41
C VAL A 217 9.94 19.41 12.12
N ILE A 218 9.24 18.28 12.02
CA ILE A 218 7.91 18.08 12.60
C ILE A 218 7.95 16.92 13.61
N ASP A 219 7.58 17.23 14.85
CA ASP A 219 7.53 16.28 15.98
C ASP A 219 8.79 15.40 16.13
N PRO A 220 10.00 16.00 16.21
CA PRO A 220 11.25 15.23 16.27
C PRO A 220 11.36 14.35 17.50
N GLN A 221 10.75 14.77 18.61
CA GLN A 221 10.71 14.02 19.87
C GLN A 221 9.63 12.93 19.87
N ARG A 222 8.86 12.79 18.78
CA ARG A 222 7.72 11.86 18.64
C ARG A 222 6.72 11.97 19.82
N SER A 223 6.53 13.20 20.29
CA SER A 223 5.69 13.54 21.44
C SER A 223 4.20 13.38 21.16
N PHE A 224 3.79 13.60 19.91
CA PHE A 224 2.42 13.41 19.48
C PHE A 224 2.21 12.00 18.92
N MET A 225 3.13 11.52 18.08
CA MET A 225 3.07 10.19 17.47
C MET A 225 4.32 9.37 17.82
N SER A 226 4.29 8.71 18.98
CA SER A 226 5.41 7.91 19.52
C SER A 226 5.56 6.55 18.82
N ILE A 227 5.85 6.55 17.52
CA ILE A 227 5.97 5.35 16.71
C ILE A 227 7.05 5.46 15.64
N SER A 228 7.63 4.32 15.26
CA SER A 228 8.54 4.16 14.13
C SER A 228 8.19 2.89 13.33
N GLY A 229 8.60 2.85 12.06
CA GLY A 229 8.45 1.64 11.24
C GLY A 229 9.17 0.42 11.84
N GLY A 230 10.31 0.62 12.51
CA GLY A 230 11.03 -0.46 13.19
C GLY A 230 10.23 -1.10 14.32
N GLN A 231 9.59 -0.29 15.17
CA GLN A 231 8.72 -0.79 16.24
C GLN A 231 7.54 -1.62 15.72
N ILE A 232 6.87 -1.15 14.67
CA ILE A 232 5.75 -1.87 14.06
C ILE A 232 6.21 -3.20 13.46
N ARG A 233 7.35 -3.23 12.77
CA ARG A 233 7.87 -4.47 12.17
C ARG A 233 8.22 -5.53 13.21
N GLN A 234 8.63 -5.13 14.41
CA GLN A 234 9.01 -6.07 15.47
C GLN A 234 7.79 -6.54 16.30
N ASP A 235 6.85 -5.65 16.58
CA ASP A 235 5.69 -5.94 17.41
C ASP A 235 4.43 -5.22 16.89
N PRO A 236 3.87 -5.69 15.76
CA PRO A 236 2.76 -4.99 15.10
C PRO A 236 1.50 -4.97 15.96
N PHE A 237 1.26 -6.00 16.76
CA PHE A 237 0.05 -6.10 17.58
C PHE A 237 0.04 -5.15 18.77
N ARG A 238 1.21 -4.80 19.32
CA ARG A 238 1.33 -3.74 20.33
C ARG A 238 1.04 -2.36 19.76
N TYR A 239 1.46 -2.11 18.51
CA TYR A 239 1.33 -0.80 17.85
C TYR A 239 0.19 -0.74 16.83
N TRP A 240 -0.79 -1.65 16.94
CA TRP A 240 -1.85 -1.85 15.95
C TRP A 240 -2.61 -0.58 15.56
N GLU A 241 -2.87 0.30 16.54
CA GLU A 241 -3.59 1.57 16.34
C GLU A 241 -2.80 2.60 15.50
N TYR A 242 -1.48 2.44 15.38
CA TYR A 242 -0.65 3.29 14.54
C TYR A 242 -0.56 2.80 13.08
N ILE A 243 -1.14 1.64 12.77
CA ILE A 243 -1.10 1.01 11.44
C ILE A 243 -2.37 1.40 10.66
N PRO A 244 -2.26 2.09 9.51
CA PRO A 244 -3.41 2.45 8.69
C PRO A 244 -4.10 1.21 8.12
N THR A 245 -5.41 1.31 7.87
CA THR A 245 -6.24 0.20 7.35
C THR A 245 -5.67 -0.45 6.09
N GLU A 246 -5.10 0.33 5.16
CA GLU A 246 -4.53 -0.20 3.91
C GLU A 246 -3.23 -1.01 4.13
N VAL A 247 -2.61 -0.86 5.30
CA VAL A 247 -1.34 -1.50 5.68
C VAL A 247 -1.58 -2.71 6.58
N LYS A 248 -2.65 -2.69 7.40
CA LYS A 248 -3.01 -3.78 8.32
C LYS A 248 -2.95 -5.19 7.70
N PRO A 249 -3.42 -5.44 6.45
CA PRO A 249 -3.35 -6.76 5.83
C PRO A 249 -1.98 -7.46 5.90
N PHE A 250 -0.89 -6.70 5.83
CA PHE A 250 0.49 -7.22 5.85
C PHE A 250 0.96 -7.67 7.25
N PHE A 251 0.09 -7.55 8.25
CA PHE A 251 0.32 -7.93 9.63
C PHE A 251 -0.80 -8.80 10.21
N VAL A 252 -1.95 -8.91 9.52
CA VAL A 252 -3.07 -9.73 9.96
C VAL A 252 -2.70 -11.20 9.88
N ARG A 253 -3.11 -11.96 10.90
CA ARG A 253 -3.05 -13.43 10.89
C ARG A 253 -4.39 -14.01 10.46
N THR A 254 -4.36 -15.15 9.79
CA THR A 254 -5.55 -15.80 9.27
C THR A 254 -5.74 -17.18 9.90
N VAL A 255 -6.96 -17.45 10.37
CA VAL A 255 -7.32 -18.70 11.04
C VAL A 255 -8.49 -19.34 10.29
N ALA A 256 -8.22 -20.42 9.57
CA ALA A 256 -9.24 -21.19 8.87
C ALA A 256 -9.79 -22.29 9.78
N ILE A 257 -11.12 -22.39 9.86
CA ILE A 257 -11.81 -23.43 10.63
C ILE A 257 -12.50 -24.37 9.67
N LEU A 258 -12.01 -25.61 9.63
CA LEU A 258 -12.43 -26.66 8.71
C LEU A 258 -13.13 -27.79 9.45
N GLY A 259 -13.90 -28.58 8.73
CA GLY A 259 -14.55 -29.79 9.26
C GLY A 259 -15.81 -30.14 8.50
N GLY A 260 -16.35 -31.31 8.81
CA GLY A 260 -17.55 -31.82 8.16
C GLY A 260 -18.80 -30.92 8.27
N GLU A 261 -19.82 -31.25 7.50
CA GLU A 261 -21.11 -30.56 7.55
C GLU A 261 -21.75 -30.62 8.95
N SER A 262 -22.35 -29.50 9.34
CA SER A 262 -23.08 -29.34 10.61
C SER A 262 -22.28 -29.65 11.88
N SER A 263 -20.96 -29.41 11.88
CA SER A 263 -20.09 -29.52 13.07
C SER A 263 -20.02 -28.24 13.93
N GLY A 264 -20.87 -27.24 13.64
CA GLY A 264 -20.92 -25.97 14.38
C GLY A 264 -19.88 -24.93 13.98
N LYS A 265 -19.18 -25.11 12.84
CA LYS A 265 -18.11 -24.22 12.35
C LYS A 265 -18.50 -22.75 12.32
N SER A 266 -19.58 -22.40 11.62
CA SER A 266 -20.03 -21.01 11.50
C SER A 266 -20.33 -20.37 12.86
N THR A 267 -20.87 -21.16 13.81
CA THR A 267 -21.08 -20.71 15.18
C THR A 267 -19.76 -20.48 15.92
N LEU A 268 -18.79 -21.38 15.75
CA LEU A 268 -17.46 -21.28 16.34
C LEU A 268 -16.68 -20.07 15.78
N VAL A 269 -16.67 -19.90 14.45
CA VAL A 269 -16.06 -18.76 13.75
C VAL A 269 -16.66 -17.43 14.27
N ASN A 270 -17.98 -17.34 14.36
CA ASN A 270 -18.64 -16.15 14.88
C ASN A 270 -18.30 -15.90 16.36
N LYS A 271 -18.29 -16.94 17.21
CA LYS A 271 -17.89 -16.81 18.63
C LYS A 271 -16.46 -16.29 18.78
N LEU A 272 -15.52 -16.83 17.99
CA LEU A 272 -14.13 -16.40 18.00
C LEU A 272 -13.99 -14.95 17.51
N ALA A 273 -14.63 -14.60 16.40
CA ALA A 273 -14.62 -13.23 15.88
C ALA A 273 -15.11 -12.21 16.91
N ASN A 274 -16.19 -12.53 17.65
CA ASN A 274 -16.72 -11.67 18.71
C ASN A 274 -15.78 -11.53 19.90
N ILE A 275 -15.14 -12.61 20.35
CA ILE A 275 -14.25 -12.59 21.53
C ILE A 275 -12.92 -11.89 21.25
N PHE A 276 -12.38 -12.04 20.05
CA PHE A 276 -11.18 -11.31 19.62
C PHE A 276 -11.50 -9.91 19.07
N ASN A 277 -12.78 -9.51 19.06
CA ASN A 277 -13.28 -8.23 18.52
C ASN A 277 -12.70 -7.95 17.13
N THR A 278 -12.99 -8.85 16.20
CA THR A 278 -12.44 -8.85 14.84
C THR A 278 -13.46 -9.34 13.81
N THR A 279 -13.05 -9.44 12.56
CA THR A 279 -13.87 -9.86 11.42
C THR A 279 -13.84 -11.37 11.21
N SER A 280 -14.82 -11.86 10.45
CA SER A 280 -14.83 -13.21 9.91
C SER A 280 -15.29 -13.24 8.46
N ALA A 281 -14.74 -14.18 7.68
CA ALA A 281 -15.22 -14.55 6.36
C ALA A 281 -16.11 -15.77 6.51
N TRP A 282 -17.38 -15.65 6.12
CA TRP A 282 -18.36 -16.73 6.20
C TRP A 282 -18.24 -17.65 4.98
N GLU A 283 -18.82 -18.85 5.05
CA GLU A 283 -18.84 -19.77 3.92
C GLU A 283 -19.72 -19.21 2.79
N PHE A 284 -19.09 -18.76 1.70
CA PHE A 284 -19.77 -18.20 0.54
C PHE A 284 -20.64 -19.23 -0.20
N GLY A 285 -20.29 -20.52 -0.14
CA GLY A 285 -21.08 -21.60 -0.75
C GLY A 285 -22.53 -21.59 -0.26
N ARG A 286 -22.77 -21.29 1.02
CA ARG A 286 -24.12 -21.18 1.59
C ARG A 286 -24.91 -20.01 0.98
N ASP A 287 -24.27 -18.85 0.84
CA ASP A 287 -24.88 -17.68 0.20
C ASP A 287 -25.18 -17.95 -1.28
N TYR A 288 -24.26 -18.62 -1.98
CA TYR A 288 -24.42 -18.96 -3.39
C TYR A 288 -25.61 -19.91 -3.62
N VAL A 289 -25.70 -20.99 -2.85
CA VAL A 289 -26.81 -21.94 -2.93
C VAL A 289 -28.15 -21.25 -2.68
N PHE A 290 -28.22 -20.41 -1.65
CA PHE A 290 -29.45 -19.69 -1.33
C PHE A 290 -29.85 -18.67 -2.41
N SER A 291 -28.90 -17.86 -2.88
CA SER A 291 -29.17 -16.72 -3.77
C SER A 291 -29.26 -17.08 -5.26
N HIS A 292 -28.48 -18.07 -5.72
CA HIS A 292 -28.36 -18.41 -7.14
C HIS A 292 -28.98 -19.76 -7.51
N LEU A 293 -29.11 -20.68 -6.54
CA LEU A 293 -29.61 -22.05 -6.77
C LEU A 293 -30.99 -22.31 -6.13
N GLY A 294 -31.63 -21.28 -5.57
CA GLY A 294 -32.96 -21.40 -4.97
C GLY A 294 -33.00 -22.12 -3.63
N GLY A 295 -31.84 -22.29 -2.97
CA GLY A 295 -31.75 -22.91 -1.64
C GLY A 295 -31.63 -24.43 -1.64
N ASP A 296 -31.34 -25.06 -2.78
CA ASP A 296 -31.13 -26.52 -2.86
C ASP A 296 -29.76 -26.83 -3.47
N GLU A 297 -28.92 -27.56 -2.71
CA GLU A 297 -27.59 -28.00 -3.15
C GLU A 297 -27.66 -28.99 -4.33
N MET A 298 -28.80 -29.65 -4.57
CA MET A 298 -28.97 -30.53 -5.74
C MET A 298 -28.82 -29.80 -7.08
N ALA A 299 -29.02 -28.48 -7.10
CA ALA A 299 -28.85 -27.66 -8.29
C ALA A 299 -27.40 -27.21 -8.52
N LEU A 300 -26.49 -27.51 -7.59
CA LEU A 300 -25.08 -27.13 -7.68
C LEU A 300 -24.39 -27.99 -8.75
N GLN A 301 -23.63 -27.34 -9.64
CA GLN A 301 -22.94 -28.00 -10.73
C GLN A 301 -21.44 -27.73 -10.67
N TYR A 302 -20.65 -28.58 -11.33
CA TYR A 302 -19.20 -28.39 -11.47
C TYR A 302 -18.79 -26.96 -11.87
N SER A 303 -19.56 -26.28 -12.73
CA SER A 303 -19.28 -24.91 -13.20
C SER A 303 -19.66 -23.79 -12.22
N ASP A 304 -20.07 -24.13 -11.00
CA ASP A 304 -20.35 -23.16 -9.94
C ASP A 304 -19.20 -23.05 -8.94
N TYR A 305 -18.31 -24.05 -8.87
CA TYR A 305 -17.21 -24.07 -7.91
C TYR A 305 -16.19 -22.95 -8.12
N ASP A 306 -15.96 -22.51 -9.36
CA ASP A 306 -15.10 -21.35 -9.64
C ASP A 306 -15.68 -20.04 -9.09
N LYS A 307 -16.99 -19.82 -9.26
CA LYS A 307 -17.71 -18.66 -8.71
C LYS A 307 -17.76 -18.70 -7.19
N ILE A 308 -18.00 -19.88 -6.61
CA ILE A 308 -18.03 -20.07 -5.15
C ILE A 308 -16.66 -19.75 -4.56
N ALA A 309 -15.60 -20.29 -5.15
CA ALA A 309 -14.25 -20.04 -4.67
C ALA A 309 -13.84 -18.56 -4.87
N LEU A 310 -14.22 -17.93 -5.98
CA LEU A 310 -13.98 -16.49 -6.15
C LEU A 310 -14.73 -15.64 -5.13
N GLY A 311 -15.98 -15.98 -4.80
CA GLY A 311 -16.75 -15.32 -3.76
C GLY A 311 -16.13 -15.50 -2.37
N GLN A 312 -15.66 -16.71 -2.05
CA GLN A 312 -14.95 -16.99 -0.80
C GLN A 312 -13.68 -16.14 -0.68
N ALA A 313 -12.89 -16.02 -1.76
CA ALA A 313 -11.70 -15.17 -1.80
C ALA A 313 -12.04 -13.70 -1.49
N GLN A 314 -13.13 -13.17 -2.05
CA GLN A 314 -13.59 -11.81 -1.76
C GLN A 314 -13.98 -11.61 -0.30
N TYR A 315 -14.64 -12.60 0.31
CA TYR A 315 -14.99 -12.56 1.73
C TYR A 315 -13.74 -12.58 2.62
N ILE A 316 -12.73 -13.39 2.27
CA ILE A 316 -11.44 -13.46 2.96
C ILE A 316 -10.72 -12.12 2.87
N ASP A 317 -10.57 -11.55 1.67
CA ASP A 317 -9.91 -10.26 1.46
C ASP A 317 -10.56 -9.13 2.26
N PHE A 318 -11.91 -9.11 2.28
CA PHE A 318 -12.65 -8.14 3.07
C PHE A 318 -12.41 -8.34 4.57
N ALA A 319 -12.49 -9.59 5.06
CA ALA A 319 -12.24 -9.89 6.45
C ALA A 319 -10.82 -9.46 6.87
N VAL A 320 -9.80 -9.83 6.09
CA VAL A 320 -8.39 -9.45 6.34
C VAL A 320 -8.21 -7.93 6.34
N LYS A 321 -8.83 -7.20 5.41
CA LYS A 321 -8.73 -5.74 5.33
C LYS A 321 -9.20 -5.02 6.58
N TYR A 322 -10.25 -5.52 7.22
CA TYR A 322 -10.88 -4.88 8.38
C TYR A 322 -10.61 -5.61 9.70
N ALA A 323 -9.82 -6.67 9.67
CA ALA A 323 -9.49 -7.45 10.85
C ALA A 323 -8.77 -6.61 11.91
N ASN A 324 -9.05 -6.96 13.16
CA ASN A 324 -8.27 -6.57 14.31
C ASN A 324 -7.30 -7.71 14.66
N LYS A 325 -6.07 -7.62 14.13
CA LYS A 325 -4.94 -8.56 14.31
C LYS A 325 -5.13 -9.94 13.69
N VAL A 326 -6.32 -10.53 13.79
CA VAL A 326 -6.64 -11.87 13.29
C VAL A 326 -7.95 -11.88 12.53
N ALA A 327 -8.03 -12.60 11.41
CA ALA A 327 -9.26 -12.85 10.67
C ALA A 327 -9.65 -14.34 10.76
N PHE A 328 -10.91 -14.62 11.06
CA PHE A 328 -11.42 -16.00 11.11
C PHE A 328 -12.14 -16.37 9.82
N ILE A 329 -11.90 -17.57 9.32
CA ILE A 329 -12.38 -17.99 8.01
C ILE A 329 -13.17 -19.28 8.19
N ASP A 330 -14.46 -19.22 7.86
CA ASP A 330 -15.35 -20.38 7.84
C ASP A 330 -15.19 -21.09 6.49
N THR A 331 -14.54 -22.26 6.51
CA THR A 331 -14.16 -23.05 5.33
C THR A 331 -13.00 -22.48 4.51
N ASP A 332 -12.28 -23.36 3.82
CA ASP A 332 -11.22 -23.00 2.88
C ASP A 332 -11.47 -23.54 1.47
N PHE A 333 -10.51 -23.26 0.58
CA PHE A 333 -10.53 -23.75 -0.79
C PHE A 333 -10.36 -25.28 -0.87
N VAL A 334 -9.67 -25.91 0.09
CA VAL A 334 -9.58 -27.37 0.18
C VAL A 334 -10.94 -27.99 0.44
N THR A 335 -11.74 -27.39 1.32
CA THR A 335 -13.09 -27.85 1.61
C THR A 335 -13.99 -27.73 0.38
N THR A 336 -13.89 -26.62 -0.35
CA THR A 336 -14.60 -26.43 -1.62
C THR A 336 -14.18 -27.48 -2.65
N GLN A 337 -12.88 -27.77 -2.76
CA GLN A 337 -12.35 -28.81 -3.64
C GLN A 337 -12.81 -30.21 -3.24
N ALA A 338 -12.89 -30.51 -1.93
CA ALA A 338 -13.35 -31.78 -1.41
C ALA A 338 -14.84 -32.01 -1.75
N PHE A 339 -15.66 -30.97 -1.67
CA PHE A 339 -17.05 -31.02 -2.15
C PHE A 339 -17.11 -31.29 -3.65
N CYS A 340 -16.33 -30.57 -4.46
CA CYS A 340 -16.27 -30.80 -5.90
C CYS A 340 -15.91 -32.26 -6.21
N LYS A 341 -14.86 -32.79 -5.57
CA LYS A 341 -14.42 -34.17 -5.76
C LYS A 341 -15.48 -35.18 -5.33
N LYS A 342 -16.15 -34.95 -4.20
CA LYS A 342 -17.17 -35.87 -3.66
C LYS A 342 -18.43 -35.90 -4.53
N TYR A 343 -18.94 -34.76 -4.97
CA TYR A 343 -20.20 -34.68 -5.71
C TYR A 343 -20.03 -34.86 -7.22
N GLU A 344 -18.95 -34.35 -7.81
CA GLU A 344 -18.71 -34.37 -9.26
C GLU A 344 -17.74 -35.47 -9.70
N GLY A 345 -17.10 -36.17 -8.74
CA GLY A 345 -16.11 -37.20 -9.00
C GLY A 345 -14.79 -36.69 -9.60
N ARG A 346 -14.59 -35.37 -9.64
CA ARG A 346 -13.39 -34.72 -10.19
C ARG A 346 -13.06 -33.42 -9.47
N GLU A 347 -11.81 -33.01 -9.62
CA GLU A 347 -11.21 -31.83 -9.03
C GLU A 347 -11.28 -30.61 -9.96
N HIS A 348 -11.44 -29.40 -9.41
CA HIS A 348 -11.55 -28.17 -10.21
C HIS A 348 -10.21 -27.41 -10.26
N PRO A 349 -9.59 -27.23 -11.44
CA PRO A 349 -8.27 -26.59 -11.55
C PRO A 349 -8.21 -25.15 -11.01
N PHE A 350 -9.28 -24.38 -11.19
CA PHE A 350 -9.35 -23.01 -10.66
C PHE A 350 -9.35 -22.97 -9.12
N VAL A 351 -10.04 -23.92 -8.49
CA VAL A 351 -10.10 -24.00 -7.02
C VAL A 351 -8.75 -24.47 -6.49
N GLN A 352 -8.08 -25.39 -7.18
CA GLN A 352 -6.70 -25.78 -6.88
C GLN A 352 -5.73 -24.58 -6.92
N ALA A 353 -5.84 -23.71 -7.93
CA ALA A 353 -5.03 -22.49 -7.99
C ALA A 353 -5.26 -21.56 -6.78
N LEU A 354 -6.48 -21.51 -6.25
CA LEU A 354 -6.79 -20.74 -5.03
C LEU A 354 -6.26 -21.41 -3.76
N ILE A 355 -6.22 -22.75 -3.70
CA ILE A 355 -5.54 -23.47 -2.61
C ILE A 355 -4.06 -23.08 -2.57
N ASP A 356 -3.40 -23.00 -3.73
CA ASP A 356 -1.99 -22.70 -3.83
C ASP A 356 -1.65 -21.24 -3.45
N GLU A 357 -2.53 -20.31 -3.82
CA GLU A 357 -2.36 -18.87 -3.56
C GLU A 357 -2.74 -18.48 -2.12
N TYR A 358 -3.86 -18.98 -1.59
CA TYR A 358 -4.37 -18.60 -0.27
C TYR A 358 -3.93 -19.59 0.79
N ARG A 359 -2.85 -19.24 1.51
CA ARG A 359 -2.39 -19.96 2.70
C ARG A 359 -2.83 -19.24 3.97
N PHE A 360 -3.15 -20.03 4.99
CA PHE A 360 -3.57 -19.50 6.29
C PHE A 360 -2.49 -19.74 7.35
N ASP A 361 -2.37 -18.82 8.30
CA ASP A 361 -1.37 -18.93 9.37
C ASP A 361 -1.68 -20.08 10.34
N LEU A 362 -2.97 -20.37 10.55
CA LEU A 362 -3.44 -21.49 11.37
C LEU A 362 -4.66 -22.14 10.72
N VAL A 363 -4.60 -23.46 10.52
CA VAL A 363 -5.74 -24.26 10.07
C VAL A 363 -6.18 -25.15 11.23
N ILE A 364 -7.44 -25.01 11.65
CA ILE A 364 -8.05 -25.80 12.72
C ILE A 364 -9.07 -26.73 12.07
N LEU A 365 -8.83 -28.03 12.16
CA LEU A 365 -9.80 -29.05 11.75
C LEU A 365 -10.61 -29.47 12.98
N VAL A 366 -11.91 -29.21 13.00
CA VAL A 366 -12.79 -29.66 14.10
C VAL A 366 -13.35 -31.05 13.83
N GLU A 367 -13.27 -31.92 14.82
CA GLU A 367 -13.80 -33.28 14.76
C GLU A 367 -15.33 -33.29 14.76
N ASN A 368 -15.88 -34.29 14.09
CA ASN A 368 -17.29 -34.43 13.82
C ASN A 368 -18.08 -35.22 14.89
N ASN A 369 -17.68 -35.06 16.15
CA ASN A 369 -18.20 -35.78 17.32
C ASN A 369 -19.26 -35.01 18.13
N VAL A 370 -19.72 -33.86 17.64
CA VAL A 370 -20.85 -33.13 18.24
C VAL A 370 -22.20 -33.55 17.64
N PRO A 371 -23.30 -33.49 18.41
CA PRO A 371 -24.64 -33.81 17.91
C PRO A 371 -25.01 -33.00 16.66
N TRP A 372 -25.53 -33.69 15.64
CA TRP A 372 -25.97 -33.07 14.40
C TRP A 372 -27.18 -32.17 14.64
N VAL A 373 -27.15 -30.98 14.04
CA VAL A 373 -28.28 -30.05 14.02
C VAL A 373 -28.70 -29.85 12.57
N ALA A 374 -29.98 -30.12 12.28
CA ALA A 374 -30.57 -29.93 10.97
C ALA A 374 -30.58 -28.45 10.61
N ASP A 375 -29.86 -28.05 9.56
CA ASP A 375 -29.93 -26.69 9.00
C ASP A 375 -30.81 -26.59 7.75
N GLY A 376 -31.46 -27.70 7.35
CA GLY A 376 -32.51 -27.73 6.33
C GLY A 376 -32.04 -27.63 4.88
N LEU A 377 -30.72 -27.65 4.63
CA LEU A 377 -30.14 -27.37 3.31
C LEU A 377 -29.36 -28.55 2.68
N ARG A 378 -29.14 -29.69 3.37
CA ARG A 378 -28.02 -30.61 3.03
C ARG A 378 -28.31 -32.11 2.99
N SER A 379 -27.46 -32.83 2.25
CA SER A 379 -27.60 -34.26 1.86
C SER A 379 -26.70 -35.27 2.60
N LEU A 380 -25.57 -34.87 3.20
CA LEU A 380 -24.65 -35.79 3.92
C LEU A 380 -25.11 -36.03 5.37
N GLY A 381 -26.23 -36.73 5.52
CA GLY A 381 -26.87 -36.94 6.81
C GLY A 381 -26.35 -38.13 7.62
N SER A 382 -25.66 -39.11 7.01
CA SER A 382 -25.24 -40.32 7.73
C SER A 382 -23.90 -40.14 8.47
N SER A 383 -23.73 -40.86 9.58
CA SER A 383 -22.47 -40.86 10.34
C SER A 383 -21.29 -41.41 9.54
N VAL A 384 -21.56 -42.27 8.55
CA VAL A 384 -20.55 -42.86 7.65
C VAL A 384 -20.07 -41.81 6.65
N ASP A 385 -20.99 -41.13 5.97
CA ASP A 385 -20.66 -40.11 4.96
C ASP A 385 -19.85 -38.94 5.54
N ARG A 386 -20.15 -38.61 6.80
CA ARG A 386 -19.45 -37.60 7.59
C ARG A 386 -18.01 -37.98 7.88
N LYS A 387 -17.78 -39.25 8.24
CA LYS A 387 -16.44 -39.77 8.50
C LYS A 387 -15.62 -39.85 7.22
N GLU A 388 -16.21 -40.36 6.14
CA GLU A 388 -15.56 -40.42 4.83
C GLU A 388 -15.17 -39.02 4.31
N PHE A 389 -16.03 -38.01 4.53
CA PHE A 389 -15.69 -36.64 4.16
C PHE A 389 -14.56 -36.05 5.01
N GLN A 390 -14.53 -36.35 6.32
CA GLN A 390 -13.44 -35.92 7.19
C GLN A 390 -12.11 -36.57 6.75
N GLU A 391 -12.12 -37.86 6.43
CA GLU A 391 -10.95 -38.58 5.91
C GLU A 391 -10.48 -38.00 4.55
N LEU A 392 -11.43 -37.65 3.67
CA LEU A 392 -11.13 -36.97 2.41
C LEU A 392 -10.47 -35.61 2.64
N LEU A 393 -11.01 -34.78 3.55
CA LEU A 393 -10.44 -33.48 3.89
C LEU A 393 -9.01 -33.62 4.43
N VAL A 394 -8.78 -34.57 5.33
CA VAL A 394 -7.43 -34.84 5.88
C VAL A 394 -6.46 -35.26 4.77
N SER A 395 -6.89 -36.16 3.87
CA SER A 395 -6.06 -36.56 2.71
C SER A 395 -5.68 -35.36 1.87
N MET A 396 -6.65 -34.51 1.54
CA MET A 396 -6.43 -33.36 0.67
C MET A 396 -5.59 -32.27 1.33
N LEU A 397 -5.74 -32.03 2.64
CA LEU A 397 -4.87 -31.11 3.38
C LEU A 397 -3.41 -31.61 3.33
N ASN A 398 -3.18 -32.90 3.55
CA ASN A 398 -1.85 -33.51 3.47
C ASN A 398 -1.26 -33.47 2.06
N GLU A 399 -2.05 -33.80 1.03
CA GLU A 399 -1.65 -33.75 -0.38
C GLU A 399 -1.24 -32.33 -0.81
N ASN A 400 -1.91 -31.31 -0.26
CA ASN A 400 -1.62 -29.90 -0.53
C ASN A 400 -0.54 -29.31 0.39
N GLY A 401 0.08 -30.11 1.27
CA GLY A 401 1.13 -29.65 2.19
C GLY A 401 0.64 -28.65 3.25
N ILE A 402 -0.65 -28.66 3.59
CA ILE A 402 -1.25 -27.75 4.57
C ILE A 402 -1.15 -28.36 5.96
N SER A 403 -0.44 -27.67 6.86
CA SER A 403 -0.38 -28.04 8.27
C SER A 403 -1.66 -27.62 8.98
N PHE A 404 -2.22 -28.51 9.79
CA PHE A 404 -3.44 -28.24 10.55
C PHE A 404 -3.36 -28.82 11.96
N VAL A 405 -4.16 -28.26 12.87
CA VAL A 405 -4.36 -28.78 14.23
C VAL A 405 -5.72 -29.44 14.30
N HIS A 406 -5.74 -30.72 14.68
CA HIS A 406 -6.98 -31.46 14.89
C HIS A 406 -7.54 -31.21 16.30
N VAL A 407 -8.81 -30.78 16.38
CA VAL A 407 -9.50 -30.46 17.62
C VAL A 407 -10.60 -31.51 17.84
N GLU A 408 -10.32 -32.44 18.75
CA GLU A 408 -11.11 -33.66 18.98
C GLU A 408 -12.10 -33.54 20.15
N GLN A 409 -12.21 -32.39 20.79
CA GLN A 409 -13.16 -32.16 21.90
C GLN A 409 -14.60 -32.37 21.42
N ASP A 410 -15.34 -33.24 22.11
CA ASP A 410 -16.74 -33.59 21.87
C ASP A 410 -17.72 -32.61 22.52
N ASN A 411 -17.25 -31.79 23.46
CA ASN A 411 -17.99 -30.71 24.09
C ASN A 411 -17.80 -29.37 23.35
N TYR A 412 -18.90 -28.68 23.04
CA TYR A 412 -18.88 -27.38 22.35
C TYR A 412 -18.10 -26.28 23.08
N ASP A 413 -18.11 -26.27 24.42
CA ASP A 413 -17.40 -25.29 25.23
C ASP A 413 -15.89 -25.58 25.26
N GLU A 414 -15.51 -26.83 25.55
CA GLU A 414 -14.09 -27.23 25.57
C GLU A 414 -13.42 -27.06 24.20
N ARG A 415 -14.15 -27.37 23.12
CA ARG A 415 -13.70 -27.10 21.74
C ARG A 415 -13.48 -25.62 21.50
N PHE A 416 -14.41 -24.78 21.94
CA PHE A 416 -14.31 -23.34 21.82
C PHE A 416 -13.08 -22.81 22.58
N LEU A 417 -12.89 -23.23 23.84
CA LEU A 417 -11.74 -22.87 24.65
C LEU A 417 -10.42 -23.32 24.02
N ARG A 418 -10.37 -24.55 23.49
CA ARG A 418 -9.17 -25.05 22.79
C ARG A 418 -8.82 -24.19 21.57
N CYS A 419 -9.82 -23.78 20.79
CA CYS A 419 -9.61 -22.89 19.66
C CYS A 419 -9.13 -21.51 20.10
N VAL A 420 -9.64 -20.96 21.21
CA VAL A 420 -9.15 -19.71 21.79
C VAL A 420 -7.68 -19.81 22.17
N ASP A 421 -7.26 -20.90 22.80
CA ASP A 421 -5.88 -21.11 23.21
C ASP A 421 -4.94 -21.18 22.01
N LEU A 422 -5.29 -21.96 20.97
CA LEU A 422 -4.52 -22.05 19.73
C LEU A 422 -4.33 -20.69 19.05
N VAL A 423 -5.37 -19.87 19.04
CA VAL A 423 -5.31 -18.52 18.45
C VAL A 423 -4.44 -17.59 19.29
N LYS A 424 -4.51 -17.66 20.63
CA LYS A 424 -3.64 -16.88 21.52
C LYS A 424 -2.16 -17.26 21.38
N GLU A 425 -1.88 -18.56 21.30
CA GLU A 425 -0.54 -19.11 21.05
C GLU A 425 0.03 -18.55 19.74
N MET A 426 -0.75 -18.60 18.65
CA MET A 426 -0.35 -18.03 17.35
C MET A 426 -0.10 -16.51 17.41
N LEU A 427 -0.90 -15.77 18.18
CA LEU A 427 -0.74 -14.32 18.32
C LEU A 427 0.39 -13.90 19.26
N GLY A 428 1.06 -14.85 19.92
CA GLY A 428 2.11 -14.57 20.90
C GLY A 428 1.57 -13.89 22.17
N ALA A 429 0.27 -14.02 22.45
CA ALA A 429 -0.36 -13.50 23.65
C ALA A 429 -0.18 -14.50 24.79
N GLN A 430 0.82 -14.27 25.66
CA GLN A 430 0.92 -14.94 26.96
C GLN A 430 -0.01 -14.28 27.99
#